data_AF-A0ABD0Y0D0-F1
#
_entry.id   AF-A0ABD0Y0D0-F1
#
_cell.length_a   1.000
_cell.length_b   1.000
_cell.length_c   1.000
_cell.angle_alpha   90.00
_cell.angle_beta   90.00
_cell.angle_gamma   90.00
#
_symmetry.space_group_name_H-M   'P 1'
#
loop_
_entity.id
_entity.type
_entity.pdbx_description
1 polymer ?
#
loop_
_entity_poly.entity_id
_entity_poly.type
_entity_poly.pdbx_seq_one_letter_code
_entity_poly.pdbx_strand_id
1 'polypeptide(L)'
;MSLVGKRLCIERVGSVDELKASFECRMSALEAKLDLVVNTCSTILSTCEKLIETHSHMSCCSQDIMSKMEAIEDFMKKVIPVYTENHTEQTTPVVLLPLNKPVSNSEMKAFTLNSEAECPEGSWLGDENNPEGRVRVQIPPTMLLHINEHSLTPEKMALTLLDCLFPREVLAVSNLSGKGKHSKQQLDPLLIYGIRCHLMYKFNITECDWIRIKQNIDSKCRSVWRRKEKGLSLGSSKVIHGFYKY
;
A
#
# COMPACT_ATOMS: atom_id res chain seq x y z
N MET A 1 -69.20 -5.49 0.58
CA MET A 1 -68.17 -5.53 1.64
C MET A 1 -68.06 -6.94 2.17
N SER A 2 -66.98 -7.67 1.87
CA SER A 2 -66.35 -8.63 2.81
C SER A 2 -65.04 -9.15 2.20
N LEU A 3 -63.99 -9.16 3.01
CA LEU A 3 -62.59 -9.31 2.66
C LEU A 3 -62.20 -10.77 2.35
N VAL A 4 -61.49 -10.95 1.24
CA VAL A 4 -60.81 -12.20 0.86
C VAL A 4 -59.59 -12.39 1.77
N GLY A 5 -59.67 -13.34 2.69
CA GLY A 5 -58.54 -13.78 3.52
C GLY A 5 -57.57 -14.65 2.71
N LYS A 6 -56.44 -14.09 2.31
CA LYS A 6 -55.31 -14.86 1.75
C LYS A 6 -54.60 -15.58 2.91
N ARG A 7 -54.71 -16.92 2.96
CA ARG A 7 -53.87 -17.76 3.82
C ARG A 7 -52.47 -17.83 3.23
N LEU A 8 -51.49 -17.33 3.98
CA LEU A 8 -50.07 -17.47 3.67
C LEU A 8 -49.68 -18.94 3.87
N CYS A 9 -49.29 -19.63 2.81
CA CYS A 9 -48.72 -20.97 2.90
C CYS A 9 -47.22 -20.80 3.19
N ILE A 10 -46.80 -21.08 4.43
CA ILE A 10 -45.38 -21.14 4.81
C ILE A 10 -44.87 -22.51 4.36
N GLU A 11 -44.02 -22.54 3.35
CA GLU A 11 -43.30 -23.75 2.95
C GLU A 11 -42.45 -24.26 4.12
N ARG A 12 -42.53 -25.56 4.40
CA ARG A 12 -41.69 -26.20 5.41
C ARG A 12 -40.24 -26.07 4.98
N VAL A 13 -39.47 -25.30 5.74
CA VAL A 13 -38.01 -25.37 5.76
C VAL A 13 -37.62 -26.83 5.97
N GLY A 14 -36.70 -27.35 5.13
CA GLY A 14 -36.24 -28.73 5.13
C GLY A 14 -35.88 -29.25 6.53
N SER A 15 -35.98 -30.57 6.70
CA SER A 15 -35.73 -31.24 7.98
C SER A 15 -34.38 -30.79 8.58
N VAL A 16 -34.33 -30.57 9.89
CA VAL A 16 -33.08 -30.27 10.63
C VAL A 16 -31.98 -31.29 10.31
N ASP A 17 -32.36 -32.52 9.99
CA ASP A 17 -31.46 -33.59 9.59
C ASP A 17 -30.77 -33.34 8.23
N GLU A 18 -31.45 -32.69 7.27
CA GLU A 18 -30.85 -32.32 5.98
C GLU A 18 -29.82 -31.20 6.14
N LEU A 19 -30.10 -30.24 7.02
CA LEU A 19 -29.16 -29.17 7.33
C LEU A 19 -27.92 -29.71 8.05
N LYS A 20 -28.11 -30.66 8.98
CA LYS A 20 -27.03 -31.36 9.67
C LYS A 20 -26.16 -32.14 8.68
N ALA A 21 -26.76 -32.91 7.78
CA ALA A 21 -26.04 -33.66 6.75
C ALA A 21 -25.26 -32.73 5.81
N SER A 22 -25.84 -31.59 5.42
CA SER A 22 -25.14 -30.58 4.60
C SER A 22 -23.93 -29.99 5.32
N PHE A 23 -24.07 -29.70 6.63
CA PHE A 23 -22.97 -29.16 7.43
C PHE A 23 -21.84 -30.17 7.63
N GLU A 24 -22.16 -31.43 7.94
CA GLU A 24 -21.17 -32.50 8.07
C GLU A 24 -20.40 -32.70 6.75
N CYS A 25 -21.09 -32.73 5.61
CA CYS A 25 -20.45 -32.82 4.30
C CYS A 25 -19.49 -31.66 4.02
N ARG A 26 -19.89 -30.42 4.37
CA ARG A 26 -19.03 -29.24 4.22
C ARG A 26 -17.83 -29.27 5.15
N MET A 27 -17.99 -29.80 6.37
CA MET A 27 -16.89 -29.94 7.33
C MET A 27 -15.85 -30.94 6.81
N SER A 28 -16.29 -32.13 6.37
CA SER A 28 -15.39 -33.13 5.79
C SER A 28 -14.67 -32.62 4.53
N ALA A 29 -15.34 -31.82 3.70
CA ALA A 29 -14.69 -31.19 2.54
C ALA A 29 -13.65 -30.12 2.93
N LEU A 30 -13.82 -29.45 4.08
CA LEU A 30 -12.82 -28.51 4.60
C LEU A 30 -11.62 -29.24 5.20
N GLU A 31 -11.84 -30.33 5.93
CA GLU A 31 -10.78 -31.18 6.47
C GLU A 31 -9.89 -31.73 5.34
N ALA A 32 -10.49 -32.27 4.28
CA ALA A 32 -9.75 -32.77 3.12
C ALA A 32 -8.91 -31.67 2.42
N LYS A 33 -9.42 -30.43 2.36
CA LYS A 33 -8.68 -29.30 1.80
C LYS A 33 -7.53 -28.87 2.71
N LEU A 34 -7.72 -28.93 4.03
CA LEU A 34 -6.67 -28.63 5.00
C LEU A 34 -5.53 -29.63 4.89
N ASP A 35 -5.84 -30.93 4.79
CA ASP A 35 -4.85 -31.98 4.60
C ASP A 35 -4.03 -31.79 3.32
N LEU A 36 -4.68 -31.39 2.22
CA LEU A 36 -3.99 -31.09 0.97
C LEU A 36 -3.00 -29.92 1.12
N VAL A 37 -3.40 -28.85 1.83
CA VAL A 37 -2.52 -27.70 2.10
C VAL A 37 -1.32 -28.10 2.96
N VAL A 38 -1.56 -28.88 4.02
CA VAL A 38 -0.48 -29.37 4.91
C VAL A 38 0.52 -30.24 4.14
N ASN A 39 0.03 -31.13 3.28
CA ASN A 39 0.87 -31.99 2.44
C ASN A 39 1.67 -31.18 1.41
N THR A 40 1.06 -30.15 0.82
CA THR A 40 1.72 -29.25 -0.14
C THR A 40 2.83 -28.46 0.54
N CYS A 41 2.57 -27.88 1.71
CA CYS A 41 3.57 -27.14 2.49
C CYS A 41 4.73 -28.04 2.92
N SER A 42 4.45 -29.27 3.35
CA SER A 42 5.49 -30.25 3.71
C SER A 42 6.37 -30.62 2.52
N THR A 43 5.77 -30.77 1.33
CA THR A 43 6.51 -31.05 0.09
C THR A 43 7.40 -29.88 -0.32
N ILE A 44 6.90 -28.64 -0.22
CA ILE A 44 7.66 -27.43 -0.50
C ILE A 44 8.84 -27.32 0.46
N LEU A 45 8.62 -27.53 1.77
CA LEU A 45 9.69 -27.48 2.77
C LEU A 45 10.78 -28.51 2.47
N SER A 46 10.42 -29.77 2.19
CA SER A 46 11.40 -30.80 1.82
C SER A 46 12.17 -30.45 0.53
N THR A 47 11.53 -29.77 -0.41
CA THR A 47 12.19 -29.33 -1.66
C THR A 47 13.17 -28.20 -1.38
N CYS A 48 12.80 -27.24 -0.53
CA CYS A 48 13.68 -26.16 -0.10
C CYS A 48 14.89 -26.69 0.68
N GLU A 49 14.70 -27.67 1.56
CA GLU A 49 15.81 -28.30 2.30
C GLU A 49 16.82 -28.96 1.37
N LYS A 50 16.35 -29.72 0.36
CA LYS A 50 17.22 -30.32 -0.68
C LYS A 50 17.96 -29.29 -1.52
N LEU A 51 17.33 -28.16 -1.84
CA LEU A 51 17.94 -27.03 -2.56
C LEU A 51 19.05 -26.38 -1.71
N ILE A 52 18.84 -26.25 -0.40
CA ILE A 52 19.83 -25.69 0.53
C ILE A 52 21.03 -26.65 0.67
N GLU A 53 20.78 -27.96 0.79
CA GLU A 53 21.85 -28.97 0.86
C GLU A 53 22.70 -28.99 -0.42
N THR A 54 22.08 -28.93 -1.60
CA THR A 54 22.80 -28.87 -2.88
C THR A 54 23.59 -27.58 -3.08
N HIS A 55 23.13 -26.45 -2.53
CA HIS A 55 23.85 -25.17 -2.57
C HIS A 55 25.03 -25.08 -1.58
N SER A 56 25.09 -25.92 -0.55
CA SER A 56 26.20 -25.93 0.42
C SER A 56 27.53 -26.48 -0.15
N HIS A 57 27.50 -27.14 -1.31
CA HIS A 57 28.66 -27.84 -1.88
C HIS A 57 29.19 -27.29 -3.21
N MET A 58 28.68 -26.17 -3.73
CA MET A 58 29.13 -25.59 -5.02
C MET A 58 29.63 -24.15 -4.89
N SER A 59 30.94 -24.00 -4.73
CA SER A 59 31.66 -22.72 -4.83
C SER A 59 32.04 -22.33 -6.28
N CYS A 60 31.30 -22.79 -7.30
CA CYS A 60 31.67 -22.54 -8.71
C CYS A 60 30.46 -22.39 -9.66
N CYS A 61 29.46 -21.56 -9.34
CA CYS A 61 28.33 -21.29 -10.26
C CYS A 61 27.97 -19.81 -10.45
N SER A 62 28.80 -18.86 -9.99
CA SER A 62 28.57 -17.43 -10.27
C SER A 62 28.66 -17.11 -11.77
N GLN A 63 29.48 -17.84 -12.53
CA GLN A 63 29.72 -17.57 -13.95
C GLN A 63 28.55 -17.97 -14.85
N ASP A 64 27.90 -19.11 -14.57
CA ASP A 64 26.81 -19.62 -15.42
C ASP A 64 25.50 -18.87 -15.22
N ILE A 65 25.24 -18.37 -14.01
CA ILE A 65 24.06 -17.54 -13.70
C ILE A 65 24.19 -16.17 -14.37
N MET A 66 25.38 -15.55 -14.31
CA MET A 66 25.63 -14.27 -14.97
C MET A 66 25.50 -14.40 -16.50
N SER A 67 26.03 -15.47 -17.08
CA SER A 67 25.93 -15.73 -18.53
C SER A 67 24.49 -15.95 -18.99
N LYS A 68 23.63 -16.55 -18.15
CA LYS A 68 22.20 -16.71 -18.43
C LYS A 68 21.41 -15.41 -18.23
N MET A 69 21.80 -14.56 -17.28
CA MET A 69 21.19 -13.23 -17.11
C MET A 69 21.49 -12.31 -18.30
N GLU A 70 22.72 -12.34 -18.80
CA GLU A 70 23.12 -11.54 -19.98
C GLU A 70 22.34 -11.96 -21.24
N ALA A 71 22.12 -13.26 -21.43
CA ALA A 71 21.31 -13.78 -22.53
C ALA A 71 19.82 -13.38 -22.44
N ILE A 72 19.29 -13.26 -21.22
CA ILE A 72 17.90 -12.78 -20.99
C ILE A 72 17.80 -11.28 -21.29
N GLU A 73 18.83 -10.50 -20.96
CA GLU A 73 18.86 -9.06 -21.23
C GLU A 73 18.93 -8.76 -22.74
N ASP A 74 19.70 -9.55 -23.49
CA ASP A 74 19.78 -9.47 -24.95
C ASP A 74 18.47 -9.90 -25.65
N PHE A 75 17.78 -10.88 -25.07
CA PHE A 75 16.46 -11.29 -25.54
C PHE A 75 15.42 -10.19 -25.30
N MET A 76 15.43 -9.54 -24.14
CA MET A 76 14.52 -8.42 -23.83
C MET A 76 14.72 -7.23 -24.77
N LYS A 77 15.97 -6.90 -25.14
CA LYS A 77 16.27 -5.85 -26.12
C LYS A 77 15.76 -6.18 -27.53
N LYS A 78 15.68 -7.47 -27.89
CA LYS A 78 15.17 -7.92 -29.20
C LYS A 78 13.65 -8.04 -29.28
N VAL A 79 12.98 -8.31 -28.17
CA VAL A 79 11.52 -8.56 -28.13
C VAL A 79 10.70 -7.28 -27.99
N ILE A 80 11.31 -6.17 -27.54
CA ILE A 80 10.63 -4.87 -27.44
C ILE A 80 10.88 -4.09 -28.75
N PRO A 81 9.87 -3.87 -29.61
CA PRO A 81 10.00 -2.89 -30.69
C PRO A 81 10.07 -1.50 -30.04
N VAL A 82 11.16 -0.79 -30.31
CA VAL A 82 11.28 0.64 -30.00
C VAL A 82 10.19 1.38 -30.78
N TYR A 83 9.09 1.69 -30.09
CA TYR A 83 8.19 2.76 -30.52
C TYR A 83 8.84 4.08 -30.13
N THR A 84 9.68 4.62 -31.03
CA THR A 84 9.91 6.05 -31.10
C THR A 84 8.71 6.68 -31.78
N GLU A 85 7.72 7.09 -30.99
CA GLU A 85 6.77 8.11 -31.41
C GLU A 85 7.20 9.45 -30.83
N ASN A 86 7.64 10.31 -31.74
CA ASN A 86 7.69 11.75 -31.54
C ASN A 86 6.25 12.24 -31.39
N HIS A 87 5.73 12.36 -30.18
CA HIS A 87 4.56 13.17 -29.91
C HIS A 87 4.82 14.13 -28.75
N THR A 88 5.08 15.37 -29.14
CA THR A 88 4.98 16.57 -28.33
C THR A 88 3.52 16.71 -27.89
N GLU A 89 3.17 16.23 -26.71
CA GLU A 89 2.00 16.72 -25.97
C GLU A 89 2.16 16.40 -24.47
N GLN A 90 2.13 17.47 -23.67
CA GLN A 90 2.30 17.44 -22.21
C GLN A 90 1.17 16.63 -21.57
N THR A 91 1.42 15.35 -21.31
CA THR A 91 0.54 14.53 -20.49
C THR A 91 1.29 14.19 -19.21
N THR A 92 0.86 14.77 -18.10
CA THR A 92 1.36 14.51 -16.75
C THR A 92 1.35 13.00 -16.44
N PRO A 93 2.40 12.44 -15.83
CA PRO A 93 2.48 11.01 -15.55
C PRO A 93 1.40 10.59 -14.55
N VAL A 94 0.75 9.46 -14.84
CA VAL A 94 -0.30 8.87 -14.00
C VAL A 94 0.28 7.62 -13.36
N VAL A 95 0.30 7.55 -12.01
CA VAL A 95 0.75 6.37 -11.28
C VAL A 95 -0.45 5.56 -10.83
N LEU A 96 -0.49 4.29 -11.22
CA LEU A 96 -1.49 3.31 -10.79
C LEU A 96 -1.00 2.61 -9.52
N LEU A 97 -1.50 3.02 -8.35
CA LEU A 97 -1.24 2.33 -7.09
C LEU A 97 -2.26 1.21 -6.89
N PRO A 98 -1.83 -0.06 -6.71
CA PRO A 98 -2.74 -1.15 -6.34
C PRO A 98 -3.30 -0.91 -4.94
N LEU A 99 -4.60 -0.65 -4.85
CA LEU A 99 -5.31 -0.70 -3.57
C LEU A 99 -5.67 -2.17 -3.30
N ASN A 100 -5.13 -2.77 -2.23
CA ASN A 100 -5.49 -4.12 -1.80
C ASN A 100 -7.00 -4.21 -1.51
N LYS A 101 -7.78 -4.64 -2.51
CA LYS A 101 -9.23 -4.86 -2.46
C LYS A 101 -9.48 -6.33 -2.79
N PRO A 102 -9.86 -7.20 -1.83
CA PRO A 102 -10.55 -8.42 -2.18
C PRO A 102 -12.04 -8.10 -2.34
N VAL A 103 -12.63 -8.62 -3.42
CA VAL A 103 -14.06 -8.65 -3.80
C VAL A 103 -14.55 -7.52 -4.72
N SER A 104 -14.98 -8.00 -5.90
CA SER A 104 -15.65 -7.43 -7.09
C SER A 104 -15.58 -5.91 -7.37
N ASN A 105 -15.16 -5.59 -8.59
CA ASN A 105 -14.97 -4.27 -9.21
C ASN A 105 -13.77 -3.48 -8.66
N SER A 106 -12.62 -3.71 -9.30
CA SER A 106 -11.39 -2.93 -9.14
C SER A 106 -11.57 -1.56 -9.79
N GLU A 107 -12.07 -0.59 -9.02
CA GLU A 107 -11.94 0.82 -9.37
C GLU A 107 -10.49 1.21 -9.15
N MET A 108 -9.68 1.15 -10.21
CA MET A 108 -8.35 1.75 -10.25
C MET A 108 -8.52 3.26 -10.24
N LYS A 109 -8.24 3.93 -9.11
CA LYS A 109 -8.16 5.39 -9.09
C LYS A 109 -6.77 5.77 -9.59
N ALA A 110 -6.69 6.12 -10.86
CA ALA A 110 -5.54 6.78 -11.46
C ALA A 110 -5.32 8.12 -10.74
N PHE A 111 -4.14 8.32 -10.16
CA PHE A 111 -3.74 9.61 -9.61
C PHE A 111 -2.82 10.27 -10.63
N THR A 112 -3.23 11.42 -11.15
CA THR A 112 -2.34 12.31 -11.90
C THR A 112 -1.28 12.84 -10.95
N LEU A 113 0.00 12.63 -11.28
CA LEU A 113 1.08 13.21 -10.48
C LEU A 113 1.10 14.73 -10.66
N ASN A 114 1.16 15.43 -9.54
CA ASN A 114 1.13 16.89 -9.48
C ASN A 114 2.31 17.49 -10.25
N SER A 115 2.04 18.57 -10.96
CA SER A 115 3.04 19.37 -11.67
C SER A 115 3.65 20.46 -10.77
N GLU A 116 4.79 21.02 -11.18
CA GLU A 116 5.42 22.15 -10.46
C GLU A 116 4.49 23.37 -10.36
N ALA A 117 3.67 23.60 -11.40
CA ALA A 117 2.75 24.72 -11.50
C ALA A 117 1.66 24.74 -10.40
N GLU A 118 1.32 23.57 -9.85
CA GLU A 118 0.31 23.46 -8.77
C GLU A 118 0.83 23.94 -7.41
N CYS A 119 2.16 23.96 -7.23
CA CYS A 119 2.78 24.47 -6.02
C CYS A 119 4.17 25.04 -6.34
N PRO A 120 4.27 26.30 -6.81
CA PRO A 120 5.55 26.90 -7.19
C PRO A 120 6.51 27.05 -5.99
N GLU A 121 5.98 27.33 -4.79
CA GLU A 121 6.77 27.52 -3.56
C GLU A 121 7.08 26.20 -2.79
N GLY A 122 6.65 25.05 -3.33
CA GLY A 122 6.81 23.74 -2.70
C GLY A 122 8.19 23.10 -2.86
N SER A 123 8.26 21.81 -2.53
CA SER A 123 9.43 20.96 -2.80
C SER A 123 9.02 19.64 -3.46
N TRP A 124 9.97 19.02 -4.17
CA TRP A 124 9.81 17.65 -4.65
C TRP A 124 10.17 16.66 -3.54
N LEU A 125 9.25 15.74 -3.24
CA LEU A 125 9.54 14.55 -2.44
C LEU A 125 9.86 13.39 -3.36
N GLY A 126 11.11 12.95 -3.35
CA GLY A 126 11.60 11.86 -4.20
C GLY A 126 12.80 12.32 -5.01
N ASP A 127 13.06 11.61 -6.11
CA ASP A 127 14.10 11.98 -7.05
C ASP A 127 13.57 13.03 -8.03
N GLU A 128 14.13 14.23 -7.99
CA GLU A 128 13.73 15.32 -8.89
C GLU A 128 13.96 14.99 -10.36
N ASN A 129 14.82 14.03 -10.70
CA ASN A 129 15.04 13.63 -12.10
C ASN A 129 14.10 12.52 -12.59
N ASN A 130 13.36 11.87 -11.68
CA ASN A 130 12.45 10.78 -12.01
C ASN A 130 10.99 11.24 -11.82
N PRO A 131 10.25 11.53 -12.91
CA PRO A 131 8.85 11.99 -12.81
C PRO A 131 7.91 11.02 -12.10
N GLU A 132 8.10 9.71 -12.23
CA GLU A 132 7.27 8.72 -11.53
C GLU A 132 7.66 8.57 -10.06
N GLY A 133 8.94 8.80 -9.75
CA GLY A 133 9.52 8.69 -8.42
C GLY A 133 9.47 9.97 -7.59
N ARG A 134 8.58 10.93 -7.91
CA ARG A 134 8.49 12.21 -7.19
C ARG A 134 7.06 12.72 -7.05
N VAL A 135 6.82 13.46 -5.97
CA VAL A 135 5.54 14.15 -5.71
C VAL A 135 5.81 15.58 -5.28
N ARG A 136 5.10 16.54 -5.88
CA ARG A 136 5.16 17.95 -5.49
C ARG A 136 4.34 18.17 -4.23
N VAL A 137 4.96 18.75 -3.19
CA VAL A 137 4.28 19.04 -1.91
C VAL A 137 4.53 20.45 -1.43
N GLN A 138 3.61 20.96 -0.62
CA GLN A 138 3.69 22.28 0.01
C GLN A 138 4.64 22.25 1.22
N ILE A 139 5.91 21.93 0.99
CA ILE A 139 7.00 22.05 1.97
C ILE A 139 8.04 22.99 1.35
N PRO A 140 8.40 24.12 1.98
CA PRO A 140 9.42 25.03 1.48
C PRO A 140 10.77 24.32 1.37
N PRO A 141 11.59 24.63 0.36
CA PRO A 141 12.91 24.02 0.17
C PRO A 141 13.80 24.13 1.41
N THR A 142 13.77 25.26 2.12
CA THR A 142 14.52 25.49 3.35
C THR A 142 14.13 24.52 4.47
N MET A 143 12.83 24.24 4.60
CA MET A 143 12.30 23.30 5.58
C MET A 143 12.63 21.86 5.18
N LEU A 144 12.52 21.51 3.90
CA LEU A 144 12.88 20.19 3.42
C LEU A 144 14.38 19.91 3.62
N LEU A 145 15.24 20.90 3.38
CA LEU A 145 16.67 20.82 3.68
C LEU A 145 16.92 20.54 5.18
N HIS A 146 16.28 21.30 6.07
CA HIS A 146 16.39 21.07 7.51
C HIS A 146 15.92 19.67 7.91
N ILE A 147 14.79 19.22 7.37
CA ILE A 147 14.27 17.86 7.58
C ILE A 147 15.31 16.82 7.13
N ASN A 148 15.91 17.03 5.97
CA ASN A 148 16.94 16.16 5.39
C ASN A 148 18.21 16.03 6.22
N GLU A 149 18.60 17.08 6.94
CA GLU A 149 19.78 17.09 7.80
C GLU A 149 19.52 16.45 9.17
N HIS A 150 18.29 16.55 9.71
CA HIS A 150 18.00 16.20 11.11
C HIS A 150 17.24 14.87 11.29
N SER A 151 16.62 14.38 10.22
CA SER A 151 15.93 13.09 10.19
C SER A 151 16.84 12.02 9.61
N LEU A 152 17.67 11.42 10.47
CA LEU A 152 18.72 10.47 10.09
C LEU A 152 18.23 9.03 9.87
N THR A 153 17.00 8.72 10.25
CA THR A 153 16.40 7.39 10.06
C THR A 153 15.15 7.49 9.20
N PRO A 154 14.84 6.46 8.39
CA PRO A 154 13.67 6.50 7.51
C PRO A 154 12.36 6.59 8.31
N GLU A 155 12.26 5.98 9.49
CA GLU A 155 11.08 6.09 10.36
C GLU A 155 10.89 7.51 10.89
N LYS A 156 11.96 8.15 11.37
CA LYS A 156 11.90 9.52 11.88
C LYS A 156 11.57 10.50 10.75
N MET A 157 12.17 10.29 9.58
CA MET A 157 11.88 11.07 8.38
C MET A 157 10.40 10.95 7.99
N ALA A 158 9.87 9.72 7.92
CA ALA A 158 8.47 9.48 7.57
C ALA A 158 7.51 10.20 8.51
N LEU A 159 7.74 10.11 9.83
CA LEU A 159 6.89 10.77 10.82
C LEU A 159 7.03 12.29 10.80
N THR A 160 8.22 12.81 10.50
CA THR A 160 8.46 14.25 10.37
C THR A 160 7.74 14.80 9.14
N LEU A 161 7.88 14.16 7.99
CA LEU A 161 7.16 14.52 6.77
C LEU A 161 5.64 14.41 6.98
N LEU A 162 5.16 13.36 7.65
CA LEU A 162 3.75 13.20 7.99
C LEU A 162 3.21 14.40 8.80
N ASP A 163 3.94 14.85 9.82
CA ASP A 163 3.55 16.02 10.64
C ASP A 163 3.60 17.35 9.86
N CYS A 164 4.33 17.41 8.74
CA CYS A 164 4.38 18.59 7.86
C CYS A 164 3.26 18.58 6.82
N LEU A 165 2.95 17.39 6.27
CA LEU A 165 1.99 17.19 5.18
C LEU A 165 0.54 17.09 5.66
N PHE A 166 0.31 16.75 6.92
CA PHE A 166 -1.03 16.57 7.49
C PHE A 166 -1.18 17.33 8.81
N PRO A 167 -2.28 18.08 9.02
CA PRO A 167 -2.60 18.69 10.29
C PRO A 167 -2.96 17.61 11.29
N ARG A 168 -2.75 17.92 12.57
CA ARG A 168 -3.07 16.97 13.64
C ARG A 168 -4.55 16.65 13.67
N GLU A 169 -5.41 17.56 13.26
CA GLU A 169 -6.85 17.41 13.14
C GLU A 169 -7.20 16.30 12.12
N VAL A 170 -6.52 16.30 10.97
CA VAL A 170 -6.66 15.27 9.93
C VAL A 170 -6.09 13.95 10.42
N LEU A 171 -4.90 13.95 11.02
CA LEU A 171 -4.29 12.74 11.59
C LEU A 171 -5.15 12.10 12.69
N ALA A 172 -5.93 12.91 13.44
CA ALA A 172 -6.84 12.41 14.46
C ALA A 172 -8.01 11.62 13.87
N VAL A 173 -8.51 12.00 12.70
CA VAL A 173 -9.70 11.38 12.08
C VAL A 173 -9.37 10.45 10.93
N SER A 174 -8.09 10.28 10.60
CA SER A 174 -7.64 9.51 9.43
C SER A 174 -6.77 8.31 9.79
N ASN A 175 -6.58 7.41 8.82
CA ASN A 175 -5.58 6.34 8.83
C ASN A 175 -5.17 5.99 7.39
N LEU A 176 -4.22 5.06 7.21
CA LEU A 176 -3.72 4.72 5.87
C LEU A 176 -4.77 4.08 4.94
N SER A 177 -5.76 3.37 5.49
CA SER A 177 -6.70 2.55 4.70
C SER A 177 -8.07 3.18 4.48
N GLY A 178 -8.44 4.19 5.28
CA GLY A 178 -9.81 4.70 5.38
C GLY A 178 -10.82 3.69 5.93
N LYS A 179 -10.34 2.56 6.48
CA LYS A 179 -11.19 1.47 6.99
C LYS A 179 -11.10 1.39 8.50
N GLY A 180 -12.17 0.90 9.14
CA GLY A 180 -12.17 0.52 10.56
C GLY A 180 -13.41 0.95 11.32
N LYS A 181 -13.45 0.58 12.61
CA LYS A 181 -14.60 0.75 13.53
C LYS A 181 -15.08 2.19 13.70
N HIS A 182 -14.22 3.18 13.49
CA HIS A 182 -14.50 4.60 13.76
C HIS A 182 -14.69 5.44 12.49
N SER A 183 -15.00 4.81 11.35
CA SER A 183 -15.23 5.51 10.07
C SER A 183 -14.15 6.53 9.72
N LYS A 184 -12.88 6.13 9.93
CA LYS A 184 -11.73 7.01 9.70
C LYS A 184 -11.57 7.31 8.22
N GLN A 185 -11.16 8.53 7.90
CA GLN A 185 -10.85 8.92 6.54
C GLN A 185 -9.52 8.30 6.08
N GLN A 186 -9.38 8.06 4.78
CA GLN A 186 -8.09 7.66 4.22
C GLN A 186 -7.18 8.89 4.15
N LEU A 187 -5.94 8.77 4.63
CA LEU A 187 -4.91 9.76 4.33
C LEU A 187 -4.72 9.86 2.82
N ASP A 188 -4.44 11.07 2.32
CA ASP A 188 -4.22 11.30 0.90
C ASP A 188 -3.16 10.31 0.35
N PRO A 189 -3.56 9.36 -0.52
CA PRO A 189 -2.65 8.35 -1.03
C PRO A 189 -1.45 8.94 -1.78
N LEU A 190 -1.62 10.09 -2.42
CA LEU A 190 -0.56 10.75 -3.18
C LEU A 190 0.52 11.31 -2.26
N LEU A 191 0.13 11.91 -1.14
CA LEU A 191 1.09 12.41 -0.15
C LEU A 191 1.81 11.27 0.58
N ILE A 192 1.11 10.17 0.86
CA ILE A 192 1.73 8.95 1.40
C ILE A 192 2.72 8.35 0.41
N TYR A 193 2.39 8.36 -0.89
CA TYR A 193 3.30 7.95 -1.95
C TYR A 193 4.53 8.86 -2.03
N GLY A 194 4.36 10.17 -1.91
CA GLY A 194 5.47 11.14 -1.85
C GLY A 194 6.44 10.85 -0.70
N ILE A 195 5.91 10.52 0.49
CA ILE A 195 6.75 10.07 1.62
C ILE A 195 7.55 8.82 1.22
N ARG A 196 6.90 7.80 0.63
CA ARG A 196 7.59 6.57 0.19
C ARG A 196 8.71 6.88 -0.81
N CYS A 197 8.43 7.66 -1.85
CA CYS A 197 9.40 8.01 -2.89
C CYS A 197 10.61 8.73 -2.28
N HIS A 198 10.39 9.66 -1.37
CA HIS A 198 11.49 10.38 -0.72
C HIS A 198 12.36 9.46 0.14
N LEU A 199 11.75 8.52 0.86
CA LEU A 199 12.49 7.55 1.67
C LEU A 199 13.27 6.55 0.81
N MET A 200 12.69 6.11 -0.32
CA MET A 200 13.38 5.27 -1.28
C MET A 200 14.59 6.01 -1.87
N TYR A 201 14.43 7.26 -2.29
CA TYR A 201 15.52 8.07 -2.81
C TYR A 201 16.65 8.31 -1.79
N LYS A 202 16.31 8.66 -0.56
CA LYS A 202 17.30 9.08 0.45
C LYS A 202 17.96 7.93 1.21
N PHE A 203 17.22 6.87 1.49
CA PHE A 203 17.67 5.77 2.35
C PHE A 203 17.66 4.40 1.67
N ASN A 204 17.21 4.32 0.41
CA ASN A 204 17.06 3.06 -0.32
C ASN A 204 16.27 2.00 0.46
N ILE A 205 15.14 2.41 1.05
CA ILE A 205 14.32 1.52 1.90
C ILE A 205 13.77 0.32 1.12
N THR A 206 13.68 -0.81 1.80
CA THR A 206 13.06 -2.02 1.25
C THR A 206 11.54 -2.04 1.46
N GLU A 207 10.82 -2.96 0.83
CA GLU A 207 9.38 -3.14 1.08
C GLU A 207 9.11 -3.54 2.55
N CYS A 208 10.00 -4.32 3.17
CA CYS A 208 9.91 -4.66 4.59
C CYS A 208 9.98 -3.42 5.48
N ASP A 209 10.90 -2.50 5.19
CA ASP A 209 10.99 -1.22 5.90
C ASP A 209 9.72 -0.39 5.69
N TRP A 210 9.20 -0.36 4.47
CA TRP A 210 7.96 0.35 4.17
C TRP A 210 6.76 -0.20 4.94
N ILE A 211 6.65 -1.53 5.10
CA ILE A 211 5.61 -2.15 5.94
C ILE A 211 5.73 -1.67 7.40
N ARG A 212 6.94 -1.65 7.96
CA ARG A 212 7.20 -1.14 9.32
C ARG A 212 6.86 0.35 9.43
N ILE A 213 7.23 1.17 8.45
CA ILE A 213 6.96 2.61 8.43
C ILE A 213 5.44 2.88 8.34
N LYS A 214 4.69 2.12 7.54
CA LYS A 214 3.22 2.18 7.52
C LYS A 214 2.62 1.94 8.90
N GLN A 215 3.12 0.94 9.65
CA GLN A 215 2.67 0.67 11.02
C GLN A 215 2.96 1.85 11.97
N ASN A 216 4.10 2.53 11.79
CA ASN A 216 4.44 3.73 12.56
C ASN A 216 3.50 4.91 12.25
N ILE A 217 3.18 5.13 10.97
CA ILE A 217 2.21 6.15 10.53
C ILE A 217 0.83 5.90 11.16
N ASP A 218 0.33 4.67 11.09
CA ASP A 218 -0.95 4.32 11.72
C ASP A 218 -0.90 4.47 13.26
N SER A 219 0.24 4.13 13.89
CA SER A 219 0.44 4.31 15.33
C SER A 219 0.39 5.78 15.74
N LYS A 220 0.97 6.68 14.92
CA LYS A 220 0.88 8.12 15.11
C LYS A 220 -0.57 8.60 15.02
N CYS A 221 -1.31 8.20 13.98
CA CYS A 221 -2.73 8.56 13.82
C CYS A 221 -3.58 8.10 15.03
N ARG A 222 -3.36 6.86 15.52
CA ARG A 222 -4.03 6.37 16.73
C ARG A 222 -3.66 7.16 17.99
N SER A 223 -2.41 7.60 18.12
CA SER A 223 -1.97 8.41 19.26
C SER A 223 -2.65 9.78 19.26
N VAL A 224 -2.69 10.46 18.11
CA VAL A 224 -3.33 11.77 17.95
C VAL A 224 -4.85 11.67 18.15
N TRP A 225 -5.50 10.65 17.58
CA TRP A 225 -6.91 10.37 17.81
C TRP A 225 -7.24 10.20 19.31
N ARG A 226 -6.47 9.37 20.03
CA ARG A 226 -6.67 9.17 21.48
C ARG A 226 -6.53 10.46 22.29
N ARG A 227 -5.71 11.42 21.84
CA ARG A 227 -5.62 12.74 22.46
C ARG A 227 -6.88 13.56 22.19
N LYS A 228 -7.37 13.56 20.93
CA LYS A 228 -8.61 14.23 20.53
C LYS A 228 -9.81 13.74 21.35
N GLU A 229 -9.98 12.43 21.48
CA GLU A 229 -11.08 11.82 22.24
C GLU A 229 -11.07 12.21 23.72
N LYS A 230 -9.88 12.43 24.29
CA LYS A 230 -9.72 12.86 25.69
C LYS A 230 -9.87 14.38 25.88
N GLY A 231 -10.21 15.13 24.83
CA GLY A 231 -10.25 16.60 24.86
C GLY A 231 -8.89 17.25 25.11
N LEU A 232 -7.79 16.51 24.95
CA LEU A 232 -6.44 17.04 25.14
C LEU A 232 -6.06 17.89 23.94
N SER A 233 -5.33 18.98 24.18
CA SER A 233 -4.78 19.79 23.11
C SER A 233 -3.97 18.90 22.15
N LEU A 234 -4.25 19.04 20.85
CA LEU A 234 -3.53 18.29 19.84
C LEU A 234 -2.11 18.80 19.69
N GLY A 235 -1.76 19.96 20.24
CA GLY A 235 -0.45 20.60 20.12
C GLY A 235 -0.30 21.33 18.78
N SER A 236 0.69 22.20 18.66
CA SER A 236 1.00 22.87 17.40
C SER A 236 1.52 21.85 16.39
N SER A 237 0.88 21.76 15.23
CA SER A 237 1.48 21.09 14.07
C SER A 237 2.62 21.96 13.54
N LYS A 238 3.66 21.36 12.95
CA LYS A 238 4.67 22.13 12.19
C LYS A 238 4.13 22.59 10.83
N VAL A 239 2.81 22.54 10.67
CA VAL A 239 2.09 22.83 9.44
C VAL A 239 2.21 24.31 9.14
N ILE A 240 2.48 24.58 7.87
CA ILE A 240 2.45 25.91 7.29
C ILE A 240 1.01 26.41 7.39
N HIS A 241 0.82 27.54 8.05
CA HIS A 241 -0.49 28.18 8.11
C HIS A 241 -0.91 28.61 6.71
N GLY A 242 -1.78 27.82 6.08
CA GLY A 242 -2.44 28.16 4.83
C GLY A 242 -2.99 26.92 4.14
N PHE A 243 -4.30 26.91 3.87
CA PHE A 243 -4.92 26.10 2.81
C PHE A 243 -5.40 24.65 3.08
N TYR A 244 -5.82 24.30 4.30
CA TYR A 244 -6.97 23.37 4.40
C TYR A 244 -8.24 24.16 4.15
N LYS A 245 -8.55 24.45 2.88
CA LYS A 245 -9.92 24.80 2.49
C LYS A 245 -10.69 23.49 2.32
N TYR A 246 -11.53 23.17 3.29
CA TYR A 246 -12.72 22.36 3.06
C TYR A 246 -13.78 23.22 2.39
#